data_AF-A0A4S3M4K7-F1
#
_entry.id   AF-A0A4S3M4K7-F1
#
_cell.length_a   1.000
_cell.length_b   1.000
_cell.length_c   1.000
_cell.angle_alpha   90.00
_cell.angle_beta   90.00
_cell.angle_gamma   90.00
#
_symmetry.space_group_name_H-M   'P 1'
#
loop_
_entity.id
_entity.type
_entity.pdbx_description
1 polymer ?
#
loop_
_entity_poly.entity_id
_entity_poly.type
_entity_poly.pdbx_seq_one_letter_code
_entity_poly.pdbx_strand_id
1 'polypeptide(L)'
;MFEIFSNREWAIFLWISIFLAYYITKQGVRKSMKRLINVFFSEGIIDIVFFIILYFEIIILGLTLIEFWEIYLLKDTLLFVAFIAFPLAMKLSSINDEDQYLYSILQNSFKGIIIIEFIANVYSFSLLVELILIPVMTIIAFTTLLTQEKEKNKDLKRFLNSLTFIFSLIILGYTMFNILQGFNEFASLKTLKSFLLPIILTLSFIPFLYFLSLWSLYQIMLIRIGIRIKNKKDRKHLKRKLFYSFKFNRKKLRRFRNELSFKPILNKDDINATIENFLKKEKAL
;
A
#
# COMPACT_ATOMS: atom_id res chain seq x y z
N MET A 1 -24.07 -23.22 -10.11
CA MET A 1 -22.74 -22.83 -10.60
C MET A 1 -22.22 -21.82 -9.59
N PHE A 2 -21.11 -22.09 -8.89
CA PHE A 2 -20.56 -21.10 -7.96
C PHE A 2 -20.10 -19.89 -8.79
N GLU A 3 -20.82 -18.78 -8.72
CA GLU A 3 -20.35 -17.52 -9.29
C GLU A 3 -19.17 -17.04 -8.46
N ILE A 4 -17.96 -17.19 -9.01
CA ILE A 4 -16.70 -16.79 -8.36
C ILE A 4 -16.61 -15.25 -8.24
N PHE A 5 -17.27 -14.55 -9.15
CA PHE A 5 -17.28 -13.09 -9.24
C PHE A 5 -18.70 -12.54 -9.15
N SER A 6 -18.86 -11.43 -8.44
CA SER A 6 -20.12 -10.71 -8.31
C SER A 6 -20.42 -9.91 -9.58
N ASN A 7 -21.69 -9.48 -9.73
CA ASN A 7 -22.09 -8.58 -10.82
C ASN A 7 -21.26 -7.29 -10.85
N ARG A 8 -20.87 -6.79 -9.67
CA ARG A 8 -20.03 -5.60 -9.53
C ARG A 8 -18.66 -5.83 -10.15
N GLU A 9 -18.04 -6.97 -9.88
CA GLU A 9 -16.72 -7.29 -10.41
C GLU A 9 -16.74 -7.52 -11.91
N TRP A 10 -17.76 -8.21 -12.42
CA TRP A 10 -17.96 -8.35 -13.85
C TRP A 10 -18.10 -6.99 -14.55
N ALA A 11 -18.88 -6.08 -13.96
CA ALA A 11 -19.03 -4.73 -14.49
C ALA A 11 -17.73 -3.92 -14.41
N ILE A 12 -16.95 -4.05 -13.32
CA ILE A 12 -15.61 -3.44 -13.21
C ILE A 12 -14.67 -3.98 -14.28
N PHE A 13 -14.59 -5.30 -14.47
CA PHE A 13 -13.75 -5.92 -15.48
C PHE A 13 -14.12 -5.50 -16.90
N LEU A 14 -15.43 -5.43 -17.18
CA LEU A 14 -15.93 -4.98 -18.47
C LEU A 14 -15.52 -3.53 -18.74
N TRP A 15 -15.74 -2.62 -17.79
CA TRP A 15 -15.36 -1.21 -17.97
C TRP A 15 -13.85 -1.00 -18.06
N ILE A 16 -13.05 -1.67 -17.22
CA ILE A 16 -11.58 -1.64 -17.31
C ILE A 16 -11.13 -2.10 -18.70
N SER A 17 -11.73 -3.18 -19.22
CA SER A 17 -11.40 -3.71 -20.54
C SER A 17 -11.74 -2.72 -21.66
N ILE A 18 -12.92 -2.09 -21.62
CA ILE A 18 -13.32 -1.05 -22.58
C ILE A 18 -12.36 0.14 -22.52
N PHE A 19 -12.04 0.64 -21.32
CA PHE A 19 -11.11 1.76 -21.15
C PHE A 19 -9.71 1.42 -21.67
N LEU A 20 -9.17 0.25 -21.32
CA LEU A 20 -7.87 -0.19 -21.80
C LEU A 20 -7.84 -0.35 -23.32
N ALA A 21 -8.85 -0.98 -23.90
CA ALA A 21 -8.97 -1.14 -25.35
C ALA A 21 -9.00 0.22 -26.07
N TYR A 22 -9.79 1.16 -25.56
CA TYR A 22 -9.86 2.52 -26.09
C TYR A 22 -8.51 3.25 -25.98
N TYR A 23 -7.89 3.25 -24.79
CA TYR A 23 -6.68 4.05 -24.55
C TYR A 23 -5.42 3.45 -25.20
N ILE A 24 -5.34 2.13 -25.40
CA ILE A 24 -4.26 1.49 -26.16
C ILE A 24 -4.22 1.97 -27.62
N THR A 25 -5.33 2.44 -28.19
CA THR A 25 -5.31 3.05 -29.54
C THR A 25 -4.49 4.34 -29.59
N LYS A 26 -4.31 5.04 -28.46
CA LYS A 26 -3.60 6.32 -28.39
C LYS A 26 -2.09 6.09 -28.29
N GLN A 27 -1.33 6.64 -29.25
CA GLN A 27 0.13 6.46 -29.31
C GLN A 27 0.85 6.97 -28.05
N GLY A 28 0.41 8.10 -27.48
CA GLY A 28 0.95 8.63 -26.23
C GLY A 28 0.78 7.67 -25.06
N VAL A 29 -0.41 7.07 -24.93
CA VAL A 29 -0.68 6.09 -23.86
C VAL A 29 0.15 4.84 -24.03
N ARG A 30 0.29 4.30 -25.25
CA ARG A 30 1.16 3.12 -25.49
C ARG A 30 2.61 3.35 -25.05
N LYS A 31 3.17 4.54 -25.32
CA LYS A 31 4.53 4.90 -24.86
C LYS A 31 4.58 4.98 -23.33
N SER A 32 3.60 5.63 -22.71
CA SER A 32 3.52 5.73 -21.25
C SER A 32 3.33 4.36 -20.59
N MET A 33 2.47 3.48 -21.11
CA MET A 33 2.26 2.12 -20.63
C MET A 33 3.54 1.29 -20.72
N LYS A 34 4.26 1.34 -21.85
CA LYS A 34 5.56 0.66 -21.98
C LYS A 34 6.55 1.14 -20.92
N ARG A 35 6.65 2.45 -20.69
CA ARG A 35 7.51 3.00 -19.64
C ARG A 35 7.06 2.53 -18.25
N LEU A 36 5.75 2.51 -17.99
CA LEU A 36 5.18 2.06 -16.72
C LEU A 36 5.52 0.58 -16.47
N ILE A 37 5.28 -0.29 -17.44
CA ILE A 37 5.65 -1.71 -17.38
C ILE A 37 7.14 -1.87 -17.09
N ASN A 38 8.02 -1.16 -17.82
CA ASN A 38 9.47 -1.24 -17.58
C ASN A 38 9.87 -0.80 -16.17
N VAL A 39 9.19 0.19 -15.60
CA VAL A 39 9.44 0.63 -14.22
C VAL A 39 8.95 -0.42 -13.23
N PHE A 40 7.73 -0.92 -13.41
CA PHE A 40 7.13 -1.95 -12.55
C PHE A 40 7.95 -3.24 -12.51
N PHE A 41 8.60 -3.61 -13.63
CA PHE A 41 9.49 -4.76 -13.74
C PHE A 41 10.98 -4.40 -13.58
N SER A 42 11.29 -3.30 -12.88
CA SER A 42 12.67 -3.04 -12.46
C SER A 42 13.08 -3.96 -11.32
N GLU A 43 14.37 -4.32 -11.25
CA GLU A 43 14.92 -5.26 -10.27
C GLU A 43 14.51 -4.90 -8.83
N GLY A 44 14.55 -3.61 -8.47
CA GLY A 44 14.17 -3.16 -7.14
C GLY A 44 12.68 -3.31 -6.80
N ILE A 45 11.77 -3.15 -7.78
CA ILE A 45 10.32 -3.33 -7.53
C ILE A 45 9.98 -4.81 -7.48
N ILE A 46 10.57 -5.63 -8.35
CA ILE A 46 10.39 -7.08 -8.35
C ILE A 46 10.82 -7.67 -7.00
N ASP A 47 11.98 -7.27 -6.48
CA ASP A 47 12.46 -7.73 -5.17
C ASP A 47 11.46 -7.39 -4.05
N ILE A 48 10.95 -6.15 -4.03
CA ILE A 48 9.97 -5.73 -3.02
C ILE A 48 8.68 -6.56 -3.13
N VAL A 49 8.15 -6.74 -4.34
CA VAL A 49 6.95 -7.55 -4.58
C VAL A 49 7.16 -9.00 -4.15
N PHE A 50 8.32 -9.58 -4.47
CA PHE A 50 8.68 -10.92 -4.05
C PHE A 50 8.69 -11.07 -2.52
N PHE A 51 9.32 -10.13 -1.80
CA PHE A 51 9.32 -10.14 -0.33
C PHE A 51 7.92 -9.95 0.26
N ILE A 52 7.06 -9.14 -0.36
CA ILE A 52 5.66 -9.00 0.06
C ILE A 52 4.93 -10.33 -0.07
N ILE A 53 5.03 -10.99 -1.23
CA ILE A 53 4.35 -12.28 -1.49
C ILE A 53 4.83 -13.33 -0.50
N LEU A 54 6.14 -13.49 -0.35
CA LEU A 54 6.73 -14.46 0.58
C LEU A 54 6.29 -14.18 2.03
N TYR A 55 6.24 -12.91 2.43
CA TYR A 55 5.78 -12.53 3.77
C TYR A 55 4.31 -12.89 4.00
N PHE A 56 3.44 -12.56 3.06
CA PHE A 56 2.02 -12.90 3.18
C PHE A 56 1.76 -14.39 3.10
N GLU A 57 2.53 -15.15 2.32
CA GLU A 57 2.45 -16.61 2.32
C GLU A 57 2.71 -17.18 3.72
N ILE A 58 3.73 -16.70 4.43
CA ILE A 58 4.00 -17.09 5.82
C ILE A 58 2.83 -16.70 6.75
N ILE A 59 2.30 -15.49 6.62
CA ILE A 59 1.14 -15.04 7.41
C ILE A 59 -0.09 -15.92 7.15
N ILE A 60 -0.40 -16.20 5.88
CA ILE A 60 -1.53 -17.03 5.47
C ILE A 60 -1.37 -18.45 6.01
N LEU A 61 -0.19 -19.05 5.89
CA LEU A 61 0.11 -20.36 6.49
C LEU A 61 -0.14 -20.35 8.00
N GLY A 62 0.34 -19.32 8.71
CA GLY A 62 0.06 -19.15 10.14
C GLY A 62 -1.44 -19.05 10.45
N LEU A 63 -2.19 -18.29 9.65
CA LEU A 63 -3.64 -18.16 9.79
C LEU A 63 -4.39 -19.47 9.46
N THR A 64 -3.89 -20.28 8.52
CA THR A 64 -4.44 -21.60 8.22
C THR A 64 -4.21 -22.57 9.38
N LEU A 65 -3.04 -22.53 10.03
CA LEU A 65 -2.72 -23.38 11.19
C LEU A 65 -3.64 -23.14 12.39
N ILE A 66 -4.13 -21.90 12.57
CA ILE A 66 -5.10 -21.55 13.61
C ILE A 66 -6.56 -21.64 13.13
N GLU A 67 -6.80 -22.30 11.98
CA GLU A 67 -8.11 -22.47 11.36
C GLU A 67 -8.84 -21.16 11.04
N PHE A 68 -8.12 -20.03 10.95
CA PHE A 68 -8.70 -18.74 10.59
C PHE A 68 -8.84 -18.64 9.07
N TRP A 69 -7.76 -18.87 8.32
CA TRP A 69 -7.75 -18.70 6.86
C TRP A 69 -8.20 -19.97 6.14
N GLU A 70 -9.18 -19.82 5.25
CA GLU A 70 -9.72 -20.86 4.39
C GLU A 70 -9.71 -20.39 2.92
N ILE A 71 -9.82 -21.31 1.97
CA ILE A 71 -9.70 -21.00 0.53
C ILE A 71 -10.68 -19.94 0.02
N TYR A 72 -11.86 -19.80 0.65
CA TYR A 72 -12.84 -18.79 0.26
C TYR A 72 -12.34 -17.34 0.51
N LEU A 73 -11.35 -17.15 1.39
CA LEU A 73 -10.71 -15.85 1.68
C LEU A 73 -9.57 -15.50 0.72
N LEU A 74 -9.24 -16.38 -0.22
CA LEU A 74 -8.15 -16.16 -1.19
C LEU A 74 -8.34 -14.86 -1.97
N LYS A 75 -9.57 -14.60 -2.40
CA LYS A 75 -9.93 -13.41 -3.16
C LYS A 75 -9.71 -12.12 -2.37
N ASP A 76 -10.19 -12.09 -1.13
CA ASP A 76 -9.97 -10.96 -0.21
C ASP A 76 -8.47 -10.73 0.03
N THR A 77 -7.72 -11.81 0.16
CA THR A 77 -6.26 -11.76 0.37
C THR A 77 -5.53 -11.18 -0.84
N LEU A 78 -5.89 -11.60 -2.06
CA LEU A 78 -5.29 -11.07 -3.30
C LEU A 78 -5.62 -9.58 -3.48
N LEU A 79 -6.87 -9.19 -3.23
CA LEU A 79 -7.28 -7.79 -3.26
C LEU A 79 -6.54 -6.97 -2.20
N PHE A 80 -6.35 -7.52 -1.00
CA PHE A 80 -5.56 -6.88 0.05
C PHE A 80 -4.12 -6.63 -0.38
N VAL A 81 -3.44 -7.64 -0.94
CA VAL A 81 -2.05 -7.50 -1.39
C VAL A 81 -1.94 -6.44 -2.49
N ALA A 82 -2.86 -6.46 -3.46
CA ALA A 82 -2.83 -5.55 -4.60
C ALA A 82 -3.20 -4.10 -4.25
N PHE A 83 -4.26 -3.88 -3.48
CA PHE A 83 -4.83 -2.55 -3.23
C PHE A 83 -4.34 -1.90 -1.94
N ILE A 84 -3.81 -2.67 -0.99
CA ILE A 84 -3.31 -2.17 0.29
C ILE A 84 -1.81 -2.42 0.40
N ALA A 85 -1.37 -3.68 0.47
CA ALA A 85 0.02 -3.97 0.81
C ALA A 85 1.03 -3.38 -0.18
N PHE A 86 0.79 -3.53 -1.48
CA PHE A 86 1.67 -3.02 -2.52
C PHE A 86 1.77 -1.48 -2.52
N PRO A 87 0.66 -0.71 -2.57
CA PRO A 87 0.72 0.76 -2.48
C PRO A 87 1.41 1.27 -1.21
N LEU A 88 1.24 0.60 -0.07
CA LEU A 88 1.93 0.96 1.17
C LEU A 88 3.43 0.73 1.09
N ALA A 89 3.87 -0.40 0.52
CA ALA A 89 5.28 -0.67 0.31
C ALA A 89 5.93 0.30 -0.69
N MET A 90 5.19 0.78 -1.71
CA MET A 90 5.71 1.76 -2.66
C MET A 90 5.94 3.15 -2.05
N LYS A 91 5.24 3.50 -0.96
CA LYS A 91 5.40 4.77 -0.23
C LYS A 91 6.57 4.77 0.77
N LEU A 92 7.54 3.87 0.60
CA LEU A 92 8.68 3.66 1.51
C LEU A 92 9.55 4.91 1.72
N SER A 93 9.71 5.75 0.71
CA SER A 93 10.48 7.00 0.81
C SER A 93 9.86 7.92 1.87
N SER A 94 8.54 8.06 1.86
CA SER A 94 7.80 8.82 2.87
C SER A 94 7.83 8.16 4.26
N ILE A 95 7.85 6.81 4.33
CA ILE A 95 8.08 6.06 5.59
C ILE A 95 9.39 6.51 6.25
N ASN A 96 10.41 6.76 5.45
CA ASN A 96 11.73 7.09 5.94
C ASN A 96 11.87 8.53 6.46
N ASP A 97 10.88 9.41 6.28
CA ASP A 97 11.00 10.82 6.66
C ASP A 97 10.14 11.21 7.88
N GLU A 98 9.04 10.50 8.14
CA GLU A 98 8.11 10.81 9.24
C GLU A 98 8.15 9.76 10.38
N ASP A 99 8.18 10.20 11.64
CA ASP A 99 8.29 9.32 12.83
C ASP A 99 7.06 8.45 13.06
N GLN A 100 5.88 9.02 12.82
CA GLN A 100 4.57 8.37 12.99
C GLN A 100 3.97 7.87 11.68
N TYR A 101 4.74 7.85 10.60
CA TYR A 101 4.23 7.59 9.26
C TYR A 101 3.56 6.22 9.11
N LEU A 102 4.12 5.20 9.77
CA LEU A 102 3.51 3.86 9.76
C LEU A 102 2.10 3.90 10.37
N TYR A 103 1.89 4.70 11.41
CA TYR A 103 0.59 4.87 12.04
C TYR A 103 -0.39 5.69 11.19
N SER A 104 0.06 6.81 10.61
CA SER A 104 -0.77 7.62 9.71
C SER A 104 -1.14 6.88 8.42
N ILE A 105 -0.28 5.97 7.96
CA ILE A 105 -0.57 5.07 6.85
C ILE A 105 -1.66 4.04 7.20
N LEU A 106 -1.61 3.45 8.40
CA LEU A 106 -2.63 2.49 8.83
C LEU A 106 -4.01 3.14 8.86
N GLN A 107 -4.08 4.39 9.34
CA GLN A 107 -5.32 5.17 9.29
C GLN A 107 -5.83 5.41 7.86
N ASN A 108 -4.93 5.60 6.90
CA ASN A 108 -5.30 5.73 5.50
C ASN A 108 -5.67 4.40 4.83
N SER A 109 -5.21 3.27 5.37
CA SER A 109 -5.47 1.93 4.84
C SER A 109 -6.94 1.54 4.99
N PHE A 110 -7.66 2.09 5.96
CA PHE A 110 -9.11 1.92 6.11
C PHE A 110 -9.89 2.27 4.84
N LYS A 111 -9.46 3.27 4.07
CA LYS A 111 -10.10 3.60 2.78
C LYS A 111 -9.97 2.44 1.78
N GLY A 112 -8.80 1.80 1.75
CA GLY A 112 -8.56 0.61 0.93
C GLY A 112 -9.41 -0.58 1.39
N ILE A 113 -9.53 -0.78 2.70
CA ILE A 113 -10.38 -1.85 3.27
C ILE A 113 -11.83 -1.67 2.85
N ILE A 114 -12.37 -0.44 2.96
CA ILE A 114 -13.74 -0.13 2.52
C ILE A 114 -13.91 -0.41 1.02
N ILE A 115 -12.92 -0.11 0.20
CA ILE A 115 -12.95 -0.39 -1.25
C ILE A 115 -12.96 -1.90 -1.50
N ILE A 116 -12.12 -2.68 -0.80
CA ILE A 116 -12.09 -4.15 -0.94
C ILE A 116 -13.43 -4.76 -0.52
N GLU A 117 -13.95 -4.37 0.65
CA GLU A 117 -15.26 -4.83 1.12
C GLU A 117 -16.36 -4.47 0.14
N PHE A 118 -16.32 -3.24 -0.40
CA PHE A 118 -17.26 -2.85 -1.45
C PHE A 118 -17.09 -3.68 -2.71
N ILE A 119 -15.90 -3.98 -3.20
CA ILE A 119 -15.75 -4.75 -4.45
C ILE A 119 -16.13 -6.22 -4.26
N ALA A 120 -15.69 -6.82 -3.16
CA ALA A 120 -15.70 -8.27 -2.96
C ALA A 120 -16.93 -8.79 -2.18
N ASN A 121 -17.38 -8.05 -1.16
CA ASN A 121 -18.21 -8.61 -0.08
C ASN A 121 -19.55 -7.91 0.14
N VAL A 122 -19.70 -6.66 -0.27
CA VAL A 122 -21.00 -5.97 -0.20
C VAL A 122 -21.92 -6.51 -1.29
N TYR A 123 -23.19 -6.81 -0.93
CA TYR A 123 -24.23 -7.23 -1.87
C TYR A 123 -24.19 -6.40 -3.17
N SER A 124 -24.03 -7.07 -4.31
CA SER A 124 -24.02 -6.44 -5.62
C SER A 124 -25.42 -6.24 -6.15
N PHE A 125 -25.65 -5.14 -6.87
CA PHE A 125 -26.89 -4.98 -7.63
C PHE A 125 -26.93 -5.95 -8.82
N SER A 126 -28.02 -5.92 -9.59
CA SER A 126 -28.06 -6.64 -10.87
C SER A 126 -26.97 -6.10 -11.80
N LEU A 127 -26.46 -6.95 -12.71
CA LEU A 127 -25.39 -6.59 -13.62
C LEU A 127 -25.69 -5.30 -14.41
N LEU A 128 -26.93 -5.13 -14.89
CA LEU A 128 -27.35 -3.92 -15.60
C LEU A 128 -27.22 -2.66 -14.75
N VAL A 129 -27.57 -2.73 -13.46
CA VAL A 129 -27.45 -1.59 -12.54
C VAL A 129 -25.98 -1.30 -12.26
N GLU A 130 -25.15 -2.31 -11.99
CA GLU A 130 -23.70 -2.13 -11.75
C GLU A 130 -23.00 -1.52 -12.98
N LEU A 131 -23.38 -1.93 -14.20
CA LEU A 131 -22.85 -1.37 -15.45
C LEU A 131 -23.13 0.13 -15.62
N ILE A 132 -24.22 0.65 -15.06
CA ILE A 132 -24.52 2.09 -15.06
C ILE A 132 -23.88 2.77 -13.85
N LEU A 133 -23.95 2.15 -12.68
CA LEU A 133 -23.49 2.71 -11.42
C LEU A 133 -21.98 3.01 -11.44
N ILE A 134 -21.16 2.04 -11.85
CA ILE A 134 -19.69 2.16 -11.84
C ILE A 134 -19.18 3.35 -12.64
N PRO A 135 -19.55 3.55 -13.93
CA PRO A 135 -19.06 4.69 -14.70
C PRO A 135 -19.59 6.02 -14.16
N VAL A 136 -20.85 6.09 -13.71
CA VAL A 136 -21.42 7.29 -13.09
C VAL A 136 -20.63 7.68 -11.84
N MET A 137 -20.40 6.74 -10.93
CA MET A 137 -19.62 6.97 -9.71
C MET A 137 -18.17 7.34 -10.02
N THR A 138 -17.58 6.72 -11.04
CA THR A 138 -16.22 7.03 -11.51
C THR A 138 -16.12 8.47 -12.02
N ILE A 139 -17.08 8.92 -12.85
CA ILE A 139 -17.14 10.29 -13.36
C ILE A 139 -17.31 11.29 -12.21
N ILE A 140 -18.21 11.02 -11.25
CA ILE A 140 -18.41 11.86 -10.06
C ILE A 140 -17.11 11.96 -9.25
N ALA A 141 -16.42 10.84 -9.01
CA ALA A 141 -15.17 10.82 -8.26
C ALA A 141 -14.07 11.65 -8.96
N PHE A 142 -13.85 11.44 -10.27
CA PHE A 142 -12.84 12.20 -11.03
C PHE A 142 -13.15 13.69 -11.09
N THR A 143 -14.40 14.07 -11.36
CA THR A 143 -14.82 15.48 -11.39
C THR A 143 -14.69 16.15 -10.02
N THR A 144 -14.98 15.42 -8.95
CA THR A 144 -14.77 15.91 -7.57
C THR A 144 -13.29 16.18 -7.31
N LEU A 145 -12.39 15.29 -7.73
CA LEU A 145 -10.95 15.49 -7.58
C LEU A 145 -10.45 16.71 -8.36
N LEU A 146 -10.87 16.87 -9.62
CA LEU A 146 -10.47 18.00 -10.48
C LEU A 146 -10.99 19.36 -9.98
N THR A 147 -12.04 19.37 -9.16
CA THR A 147 -12.63 20.60 -8.60
C THR A 147 -12.05 20.99 -7.24
N GLN A 148 -11.21 20.14 -6.62
CA GLN A 148 -10.63 20.42 -5.29
C GLN A 148 -9.70 21.64 -5.26
N GLU A 149 -9.01 21.93 -6.36
CA GLU A 149 -7.93 22.94 -6.40
C GLU A 149 -8.41 24.36 -6.77
N LYS A 150 -9.67 24.53 -7.21
CA LYS A 150 -10.17 25.81 -7.72
C LYS A 150 -11.29 26.37 -6.84
N GLU A 151 -11.05 27.50 -6.19
CA GLU A 151 -12.07 28.18 -5.36
C GLU A 151 -13.36 28.52 -6.13
N LYS A 152 -13.25 28.71 -7.46
CA LYS A 152 -14.37 29.00 -8.37
C LYS A 152 -15.39 27.86 -8.50
N ASN A 153 -15.06 26.65 -8.03
CA ASN A 153 -15.89 25.45 -8.21
C ASN A 153 -16.53 24.94 -6.90
N LYS A 154 -16.62 25.78 -5.85
CA LYS A 154 -17.16 25.40 -4.54
C LYS A 154 -18.59 24.82 -4.63
N ASP A 155 -19.46 25.41 -5.45
CA ASP A 155 -20.86 24.95 -5.59
C ASP A 155 -20.97 23.61 -6.33
N LEU A 156 -20.23 23.44 -7.42
CA LEU A 156 -20.15 22.16 -8.13
C LEU A 156 -19.62 21.05 -7.22
N LYS A 157 -18.59 21.35 -6.41
CA LYS A 157 -18.05 20.39 -5.43
C LYS A 157 -19.10 20.00 -4.38
N ARG A 158 -19.86 20.98 -3.86
CA ARG A 158 -20.96 20.69 -2.92
C ARG A 158 -22.00 19.78 -3.56
N PHE A 159 -22.39 20.05 -4.80
CA PHE A 159 -23.35 19.21 -5.53
C PHE A 159 -22.85 17.77 -5.73
N LEU A 160 -21.60 17.59 -6.18
CA LEU A 160 -21.00 16.25 -6.38
C LEU A 160 -20.87 15.48 -5.06
N ASN A 161 -20.53 16.17 -3.97
CA ASN A 161 -20.49 15.58 -2.63
C ASN A 161 -21.88 15.14 -2.17
N SER A 162 -22.93 15.95 -2.40
CA SER A 162 -24.31 15.57 -2.11
C SER A 162 -24.76 14.35 -2.92
N LEU A 163 -24.41 14.28 -4.21
CA LEU A 163 -24.68 13.07 -5.00
C LEU A 163 -23.98 11.85 -4.40
N THR A 164 -22.69 11.97 -4.08
CA THR A 164 -21.90 10.88 -3.49
C THR A 164 -22.52 10.41 -2.17
N PHE A 165 -23.03 11.33 -1.35
CA PHE A 165 -23.73 11.02 -0.11
C PHE A 165 -25.04 10.26 -0.37
N ILE A 166 -25.86 10.70 -1.33
CA ILE A 166 -27.10 10.01 -1.72
C ILE A 166 -26.81 8.59 -2.22
N PHE A 167 -25.83 8.41 -3.10
CA PHE A 167 -25.43 7.08 -3.57
C PHE A 167 -24.96 6.18 -2.43
N SER A 168 -24.19 6.74 -1.49
CA SER A 168 -23.74 6.01 -0.31
C SER A 168 -24.93 5.54 0.54
N LEU A 169 -25.95 6.40 0.74
CA LEU A 169 -27.18 6.02 1.43
C LEU A 169 -27.98 4.94 0.69
N ILE A 170 -28.06 5.00 -0.64
CA ILE A 170 -28.74 3.97 -1.44
C ILE A 170 -28.03 2.61 -1.29
N ILE A 171 -26.70 2.59 -1.41
CA ILE A 171 -25.90 1.37 -1.24
C ILE A 171 -26.06 0.83 0.17
N LEU A 172 -25.99 1.69 1.19
CA LEU A 172 -26.18 1.29 2.58
C LEU A 172 -27.59 0.74 2.83
N GLY A 173 -28.63 1.41 2.34
CA GLY A 173 -30.01 0.97 2.48
C GLY A 173 -30.27 -0.38 1.80
N TYR A 174 -29.74 -0.56 0.58
CA TYR A 174 -29.82 -1.84 -0.13
C TYR A 174 -29.05 -2.96 0.60
N THR A 175 -27.87 -2.65 1.11
CA THR A 175 -27.07 -3.59 1.91
C THR A 175 -27.85 -4.01 3.16
N MET A 176 -28.42 -3.06 3.90
CA MET A 176 -29.23 -3.33 5.09
C MET A 176 -30.47 -4.17 4.77
N PHE A 177 -31.16 -3.87 3.66
CA PHE A 177 -32.30 -4.65 3.21
C PHE A 177 -31.91 -6.13 2.99
N ASN A 178 -30.79 -6.39 2.30
CA ASN A 178 -30.32 -7.76 2.07
C ASN A 178 -29.87 -8.44 3.38
N ILE A 179 -29.20 -7.72 4.29
CA ILE A 179 -28.83 -8.25 5.60
C ILE A 179 -30.08 -8.67 6.39
N LEU A 180 -31.15 -7.88 6.36
CA LEU A 180 -32.39 -8.22 7.07
C LEU A 180 -33.09 -9.44 6.48
N GLN A 181 -33.08 -9.59 5.15
CA GLN A 181 -33.68 -10.76 4.47
C GLN A 181 -32.84 -12.03 4.65
N GLY A 182 -31.51 -11.91 4.73
CA GLY A 182 -30.56 -13.02 4.79
C GLY A 182 -29.71 -13.04 6.06
N PHE A 183 -30.28 -12.67 7.22
CA PHE A 183 -29.49 -12.40 8.43
C PHE A 183 -28.63 -13.58 8.88
N ASN A 184 -29.10 -14.82 8.72
CA ASN A 184 -28.32 -16.00 9.11
C ASN A 184 -27.06 -16.21 8.24
N GLU A 185 -27.09 -15.81 6.97
CA GLU A 185 -25.93 -15.86 6.08
C GLU A 185 -24.94 -14.75 6.44
N PHE A 186 -25.46 -13.56 6.76
CA PHE A 186 -24.67 -12.43 7.21
C PHE A 186 -24.02 -12.68 8.57
N ALA A 187 -24.77 -13.17 9.55
CA ALA A 187 -24.32 -13.52 10.91
C ALA A 187 -23.60 -14.88 10.94
N SER A 188 -22.78 -15.16 9.93
CA SER A 188 -22.00 -16.38 9.82
C SER A 188 -20.54 -16.14 10.20
N LEU A 189 -19.88 -17.22 10.64
CA LEU A 189 -18.43 -17.21 10.90
C LEU A 189 -17.63 -16.80 9.66
N LYS A 190 -18.11 -17.15 8.45
CA LYS A 190 -17.44 -16.84 7.20
C LYS A 190 -17.37 -15.34 6.94
N THR A 191 -18.50 -14.66 7.12
CA THR A 191 -18.63 -13.21 7.01
C THR A 191 -17.74 -12.51 8.04
N LEU A 192 -17.75 -12.96 9.30
CA LEU A 192 -16.89 -12.41 10.34
C LEU A 192 -15.39 -12.53 9.99
N LYS A 193 -14.96 -13.70 9.53
CA LYS A 193 -13.59 -13.94 9.07
C LYS A 193 -13.21 -13.04 7.89
N SER A 194 -14.10 -12.87 6.92
CA SER A 194 -13.86 -12.00 5.75
C SER A 194 -13.69 -10.54 6.17
N PHE A 195 -14.55 -10.02 7.05
CA PHE A 195 -14.40 -8.65 7.61
C PHE A 195 -13.13 -8.45 8.46
N LEU A 196 -12.74 -9.46 9.25
CA LEU A 196 -11.56 -9.35 10.12
C LEU A 196 -10.25 -9.55 9.36
N LEU A 197 -10.25 -10.32 8.27
CA LEU A 197 -9.06 -10.63 7.50
C LEU A 197 -8.25 -9.37 7.09
N PRO A 198 -8.82 -8.35 6.42
CA PRO A 198 -8.04 -7.19 6.00
C PRO A 198 -7.46 -6.41 7.21
N ILE A 199 -8.12 -6.44 8.37
CA ILE A 199 -7.60 -5.83 9.61
C ILE A 199 -6.41 -6.63 10.12
N ILE A 200 -6.53 -7.94 10.20
CA ILE A 200 -5.46 -8.84 10.64
C ILE A 200 -4.25 -8.73 9.72
N LEU A 201 -4.46 -8.76 8.40
CA LEU A 201 -3.40 -8.60 7.41
C LEU A 201 -2.73 -7.22 7.51
N THR A 202 -3.51 -6.16 7.74
CA THR A 202 -2.98 -4.80 7.96
C THR A 202 -2.08 -4.73 9.19
N LEU A 203 -2.54 -5.23 10.33
CA LEU A 203 -1.74 -5.25 11.57
C LEU A 203 -0.49 -6.11 11.42
N SER A 204 -0.63 -7.27 10.78
CA SER A 204 0.47 -8.19 10.49
C SER A 204 1.47 -7.59 9.51
N PHE A 205 1.08 -6.62 8.68
CA PHE A 205 2.00 -6.00 7.73
C PHE A 205 2.90 -4.92 8.35
N ILE A 206 2.58 -4.43 9.56
CA ILE A 206 3.34 -3.37 10.24
C ILE A 206 4.80 -3.78 10.50
N PRO A 207 5.10 -4.96 11.08
CA PRO A 207 6.47 -5.41 11.27
C PRO A 207 7.24 -5.49 9.94
N PHE A 208 6.61 -6.00 8.88
CA PHE A 208 7.23 -6.06 7.56
C PHE A 208 7.60 -4.67 7.04
N LEU A 209 6.66 -3.72 7.07
CA LEU A 209 6.93 -2.34 6.64
C LEU A 209 8.04 -1.68 7.47
N TYR A 210 8.11 -1.97 8.77
CA TYR A 210 9.19 -1.50 9.62
C TYR A 210 10.55 -2.04 9.13
N PHE A 211 10.68 -3.34 8.93
CA PHE A 211 11.94 -3.95 8.48
C PHE A 211 12.31 -3.53 7.06
N LEU A 212 11.34 -3.41 6.16
CA LEU A 212 11.54 -2.92 4.80
C LEU A 212 12.09 -1.48 4.82
N SER A 213 11.52 -0.61 5.66
CA SER A 213 11.98 0.78 5.80
C SER A 213 13.38 0.86 6.41
N LEU A 214 13.67 0.04 7.42
CA LEU A 214 14.98 -0.06 8.02
C LEU A 214 16.03 -0.53 7.00
N TRP A 215 15.72 -1.59 6.24
CA TRP A 215 16.59 -2.12 5.19
C TRP A 215 16.86 -1.06 4.12
N SER A 216 15.83 -0.35 3.66
CA SER A 216 15.97 0.75 2.71
C SER A 216 16.87 1.86 3.23
N LEU A 217 16.72 2.28 4.49
CA LEU A 217 17.61 3.26 5.12
C LEU A 217 19.07 2.80 5.16
N TYR A 218 19.32 1.52 5.47
CA TYR A 218 20.67 0.96 5.39
C TYR A 218 21.23 1.00 3.97
N GLN A 219 20.45 0.60 2.95
CA GLN A 219 20.89 0.64 1.55
C GLN A 219 21.23 2.07 1.11
N ILE A 220 20.38 3.04 1.44
CA ILE A 220 20.63 4.46 1.15
C ILE A 220 21.94 4.93 1.78
N MET A 221 22.19 4.59 3.05
CA MET A 221 23.43 4.97 3.74
C MET A 221 24.67 4.29 3.17
N LEU A 222 24.57 3.01 2.83
CA LEU A 222 25.65 2.25 2.21
C LEU A 222 26.01 2.80 0.83
N ILE A 223 25.02 3.18 0.03
CA ILE A 223 25.25 3.81 -1.27
C ILE A 223 25.86 5.20 -1.08
N ARG A 224 25.23 6.06 -0.25
CA ARG A 224 25.67 7.46 -0.05
C ARG A 224 27.11 7.56 0.44
N ILE A 225 27.50 6.74 1.43
CA ILE A 225 28.86 6.74 1.97
C ILE A 225 29.78 5.88 1.10
N GLY A 226 29.32 4.70 0.68
CA GLY A 226 30.14 3.69 -0.02
C GLY A 226 30.60 4.09 -1.41
N ILE A 227 29.87 4.96 -2.11
CA ILE A 227 30.28 5.49 -3.43
C ILE A 227 31.67 6.17 -3.36
N ARG A 228 31.98 6.85 -2.25
CA ARG A 228 33.23 7.61 -2.09
C ARG A 228 34.41 6.75 -1.61
N ILE A 229 34.13 5.57 -1.05
CA ILE A 229 35.15 4.66 -0.54
C ILE A 229 35.67 3.78 -1.67
N LYS A 230 36.98 3.87 -1.98
CA LYS A 230 37.61 3.06 -3.04
C LYS A 230 37.94 1.63 -2.58
N ASN A 231 38.35 1.47 -1.33
CA ASN A 231 38.84 0.19 -0.80
C ASN A 231 37.68 -0.75 -0.42
N LYS A 232 37.72 -2.01 -0.91
CA LYS A 232 36.73 -3.05 -0.58
C LYS A 232 36.69 -3.38 0.92
N LYS A 233 37.84 -3.35 1.63
CA LYS A 233 37.90 -3.62 3.08
C LYS A 233 37.12 -2.56 3.87
N ASP A 234 37.26 -1.30 3.48
CA ASP A 234 36.61 -0.18 4.14
C ASP A 234 35.09 -0.15 3.86
N ARG A 235 34.65 -0.55 2.67
CA ARG A 235 33.21 -0.77 2.38
C ARG A 235 32.59 -1.87 3.24
N LYS A 236 33.31 -2.98 3.45
CA LYS A 236 32.85 -4.07 4.34
C LYS A 236 32.84 -3.61 5.80
N HIS A 237 33.82 -2.81 6.21
CA HIS A 237 33.87 -2.18 7.53
C HIS A 237 32.68 -1.23 7.75
N LEU A 238 32.37 -0.37 6.77
CA LEU A 238 31.19 0.50 6.81
C LEU A 238 29.91 -0.30 7.08
N LYS A 239 29.67 -1.38 6.32
CA LYS A 239 28.48 -2.22 6.50
C LYS A 239 28.37 -2.77 7.92
N ARG A 240 29.48 -3.29 8.45
CA ARG A 240 29.52 -3.81 9.82
C ARG A 240 29.31 -2.71 10.86
N LYS A 241 30.03 -1.59 10.73
CA LYS A 241 29.98 -0.48 11.70
C LYS A 241 28.59 0.15 11.73
N LEU A 242 27.95 0.38 10.58
CA LEU A 242 26.55 0.84 10.52
C LEU A 242 25.64 -0.17 11.23
N PHE A 243 25.68 -1.44 10.85
CA PHE A 243 24.80 -2.45 11.44
C PHE A 243 24.94 -2.56 12.97
N TYR A 244 26.16 -2.62 13.49
CA TYR A 244 26.37 -2.74 14.94
C TYR A 244 26.06 -1.47 15.73
N SER A 245 26.16 -0.29 15.11
CA SER A 245 25.90 1.00 15.77
C SER A 245 24.40 1.32 15.86
N PHE A 246 23.65 0.93 14.83
CA PHE A 246 22.25 1.29 14.64
C PHE A 246 21.30 0.11 14.89
N LYS A 247 21.71 -1.14 14.62
CA LYS A 247 20.93 -2.38 14.80
C LYS A 247 19.54 -2.24 14.18
N PHE A 248 18.49 -2.49 14.96
CA PHE A 248 17.10 -2.32 14.56
C PHE A 248 16.55 -0.93 14.86
N ASN A 249 17.35 0.03 15.36
CA ASN A 249 16.84 1.36 15.71
C ASN A 249 16.73 2.25 14.46
N ARG A 250 15.59 2.14 13.79
CA ARG A 250 15.24 2.96 12.60
C ARG A 250 15.35 4.46 12.85
N LYS A 251 14.82 4.94 13.98
CA LYS A 251 14.79 6.38 14.31
C LYS A 251 16.20 6.95 14.43
N LYS A 252 17.07 6.23 15.11
CA LYS A 252 18.49 6.55 15.28
C LYS A 252 19.24 6.59 13.96
N LEU A 253 19.07 5.56 13.11
CA LEU A 253 19.69 5.51 11.79
C LEU A 253 19.24 6.66 10.88
N ARG A 254 17.96 7.03 10.97
CA ARG A 254 17.42 8.16 10.23
C ARG A 254 17.98 9.50 10.71
N ARG A 255 18.08 9.73 12.02
CA ARG A 255 18.74 10.94 12.56
C ARG A 255 20.17 11.05 12.05
N PHE A 256 20.92 9.95 12.08
CA PHE A 256 22.26 9.90 11.51
C PHE A 256 22.30 10.24 10.01
N ARG A 257 21.35 9.73 9.21
CA ARG A 257 21.22 10.08 7.78
C ARG A 257 21.01 11.58 7.58
N ASN A 258 20.19 12.21 8.41
CA ASN A 258 19.85 13.63 8.31
C ASN A 258 20.99 14.55 8.79
N GLU A 259 21.74 14.12 9.81
CA GLU A 259 22.90 14.85 10.34
C GLU A 259 24.21 14.59 9.59
N LEU A 260 24.19 13.70 8.60
CA LEU A 260 25.38 13.34 7.85
C LEU A 260 25.96 14.59 7.16
N SER A 261 27.05 15.11 7.72
CA SER A 261 27.70 16.32 7.23
C SER A 261 28.24 16.13 5.81
N PHE A 262 28.41 17.23 5.06
CA PHE A 262 29.03 17.21 3.73
C PHE A 262 30.48 16.72 3.71
N LYS A 263 31.12 16.55 4.87
CA LYS A 263 32.51 16.08 4.97
C LYS A 263 32.68 14.74 4.25
N PRO A 264 33.73 14.60 3.42
CA PRO A 264 33.98 13.36 2.70
C PRO A 264 34.38 12.25 3.68
N ILE A 265 33.71 11.10 3.57
CA ILE A 265 34.05 9.86 4.28
C ILE A 265 34.75 8.97 3.26
N LEU A 266 36.04 8.73 3.40
CA LEU A 266 36.86 8.07 2.38
C LEU A 266 37.48 6.75 2.86
N ASN A 267 37.81 6.66 4.15
CA ASN A 267 38.53 5.53 4.73
C ASN A 267 37.89 5.03 6.04
N LYS A 268 38.50 3.99 6.63
CA LYS A 268 38.07 3.38 7.89
C LYS A 268 37.98 4.36 9.06
N ASP A 269 38.94 5.28 9.15
CA ASP A 269 39.06 6.20 10.29
C ASP A 269 37.97 7.27 10.23
N ASP A 270 37.69 7.79 9.03
CA ASP A 270 36.58 8.72 8.78
C ASP A 270 35.23 8.09 9.15
N ILE A 271 35.02 6.80 8.82
CA ILE A 271 33.80 6.05 9.15
C ILE A 271 33.64 5.97 10.67
N ASN A 272 34.70 5.57 11.38
CA ASN A 272 34.66 5.43 12.83
C ASN A 272 34.42 6.77 13.50
N ALA A 273 35.19 7.80 13.13
CA ALA A 273 35.06 9.15 13.68
C ALA A 273 33.66 9.71 13.48
N THR A 274 33.11 9.61 12.26
CA THR A 274 31.77 10.16 11.96
C THR A 274 30.68 9.47 12.76
N ILE A 275 30.68 8.13 12.80
CA ILE A 275 29.67 7.36 13.52
C ILE A 275 29.81 7.55 15.03
N GLU A 276 31.02 7.53 15.58
CA GLU A 276 31.25 7.70 17.02
C GLU A 276 30.91 9.11 17.50
N ASN A 277 31.22 10.14 16.72
CA ASN A 277 30.82 11.52 17.04
C ASN A 277 29.30 11.67 17.10
N PHE A 278 28.57 11.06 16.17
CA PHE A 278 27.11 11.02 16.22
C PHE A 278 26.61 10.27 17.46
N LEU A 279 27.15 9.06 17.72
CA LEU A 279 26.76 8.24 18.87
C LEU A 279 27.04 8.92 20.22
N LYS A 280 28.10 9.72 20.33
CA LYS A 280 28.42 10.52 21.52
C LYS A 280 27.39 11.63 21.73
N LYS A 281 27.05 12.37 20.67
CA LYS A 281 26.01 13.42 20.74
C LYS A 281 24.65 12.85 21.14
N GLU A 282 24.28 11.70 20.59
CA GLU A 282 22.99 11.09 20.86
C GLU A 282 22.86 10.53 22.28
N LYS A 283 23.98 10.14 22.93
CA LYS A 283 23.98 9.75 24.34
C LYS A 283 23.86 10.94 25.31
N ALA A 284 24.10 12.16 24.84
CA ALA A 284 24.05 13.37 25.64
C ALA A 284 22.68 14.09 25.61
N LEU A 285 21.75 13.58 24.80
CA LEU A 285 20.34 14.01 24.67
C LEU A 285 19.44 13.05 25.45
#